data_AF-A0A8T6URR7-F1
#
_entry.id   AF-A0A8T6URR7-F1
#
_cell.length_a   1.000
_cell.length_b   1.000
_cell.length_c   1.000
_cell.angle_alpha   90.00
_cell.angle_beta   90.00
_cell.angle_gamma   90.00
#
_symmetry.space_group_name_H-M   'P 1'
#
loop_
_entity.id
_entity.type
_entity.pdbx_description
1 polymer ?
#
loop_
_entity_poly.entity_id
_entity_poly.type
_entity_poly.pdbx_seq_one_letter_code
_entity_poly.pdbx_strand_id
1 'polypeptide(L)'
;MIDPTTLQEGQVGDKVIIKITDRPQDGTSPRGTIERVLGPAGQHEVELHAIMAEFGLPTDFPEAVMHEAAAIATDISAAEVARRRDFRG
;
A
#
# COMPACT_ATOMS: atom_id res chain seq x y z
N MET A 1 9.43 -9.01 20.42
CA MET A 1 8.08 -9.21 20.99
C MET A 1 7.14 -8.20 20.37
N ILE A 2 6.00 -8.64 19.83
CA ILE A 2 4.99 -7.74 19.25
C ILE A 2 3.97 -7.39 20.33
N ASP A 3 3.56 -6.13 20.40
CA ASP A 3 2.50 -5.71 21.31
C ASP A 3 1.14 -6.32 20.89
N PRO A 4 0.51 -7.17 21.72
CA PRO A 4 -0.73 -7.86 21.37
C PRO A 4 -1.93 -6.90 21.22
N THR A 5 -1.86 -5.67 21.74
CA THR A 5 -2.91 -4.67 21.52
C THR A 5 -2.93 -4.14 20.08
N THR A 6 -1.85 -4.37 19.34
CA THR A 6 -1.71 -3.98 17.93
C THR A 6 -2.06 -5.10 16.96
N LEU A 7 -2.36 -6.30 17.48
CA LEU A 7 -3.02 -7.33 16.70
C LEU A 7 -4.40 -6.77 16.30
N GLN A 8 -4.52 -6.29 15.07
CA GLN A 8 -5.80 -5.92 14.46
C GLN A 8 -6.62 -7.21 14.22
N GLU A 9 -7.27 -7.37 13.06
CA GLU A 9 -7.96 -8.62 12.69
C GLU A 9 -7.02 -9.74 12.20
N GLY A 10 -5.70 -9.57 12.38
CA GLY A 10 -4.69 -10.50 11.89
C GLY A 10 -4.71 -11.84 12.62
N GLN A 11 -4.59 -12.92 11.86
CA GLN A 11 -4.62 -14.29 12.35
C GLN A 11 -3.28 -15.00 12.14
N VAL A 12 -3.08 -16.12 12.84
CA VAL A 12 -1.89 -16.95 12.65
C VAL A 12 -1.86 -17.46 11.21
N GLY A 13 -0.75 -17.21 10.51
CA GLY A 13 -0.61 -17.52 9.09
C GLY A 13 -0.70 -16.30 8.17
N ASP A 14 -1.09 -15.14 8.70
CA ASP A 14 -1.06 -13.89 7.95
C ASP A 14 0.34 -13.27 7.89
N LYS A 15 0.63 -12.60 6.77
CA LYS A 15 1.76 -11.69 6.65
C LYS A 15 1.39 -10.31 7.20
N VAL A 16 2.32 -9.69 7.92
CA VAL A 16 2.12 -8.39 8.56
C VAL A 16 3.35 -7.50 8.35
N ILE A 17 3.12 -6.19 8.25
CA ILE A 17 4.17 -5.17 8.34
C ILE A 17 4.26 -4.73 9.81
N ILE A 18 5.48 -4.77 10.36
CA ILE A 18 5.75 -4.33 11.73
C ILE A 18 6.66 -3.11 11.75
N LYS A 19 6.38 -2.21 12.68
CA LYS A 19 7.29 -1.13 13.05
C LYS A 19 8.02 -1.51 14.33
N ILE A 20 9.35 -1.56 14.27
CA ILE A 20 10.19 -1.72 15.46
C ILE A 20 10.12 -0.44 16.27
N THR A 21 9.72 -0.54 17.54
CA THR A 21 9.56 0.61 18.45
C THR A 21 10.69 0.71 19.46
N ASP A 22 11.29 -0.42 19.83
CA ASP A 22 12.41 -0.47 20.78
C ASP A 22 13.36 -1.61 20.40
N ARG A 23 14.66 -1.31 20.39
CA ARG A 23 15.73 -2.27 20.12
C ARG A 23 16.68 -2.30 21.32
N PRO A 24 16.51 -3.25 22.24
CA PRO A 24 17.35 -3.36 23.43
C PRO A 24 18.83 -3.56 23.06
N GLN A 25 19.73 -2.88 23.79
CA GLN A 25 21.18 -3.02 23.59
C GLN A 25 21.74 -4.31 24.22
N ASP A 26 21.00 -4.91 25.14
CA ASP A 26 21.39 -6.09 25.92
C ASP A 26 21.21 -7.42 25.16
N GLY A 27 20.86 -7.37 23.88
CA GLY A 27 20.68 -8.56 23.03
C GLY A 27 19.31 -9.23 23.16
N THR A 28 18.40 -8.66 23.96
CA THR A 28 17.01 -9.12 24.04
C THR A 28 16.28 -8.85 22.71
N SER A 29 15.28 -9.67 22.39
CA SER A 29 14.50 -9.50 21.16
C SER A 29 13.86 -8.10 21.07
N PRO A 30 13.91 -7.43 19.89
CA PRO A 30 13.32 -6.10 19.71
C PRO A 30 11.82 -6.11 19.92
N ARG A 31 11.27 -4.98 20.36
CA ARG A 31 9.83 -4.77 20.48
C ARG A 31 9.29 -4.00 19.28
N GLY A 32 8.05 -4.27 18.93
CA GLY A 32 7.39 -3.61 17.80
C GLY A 32 5.88 -3.69 17.85
N THR A 33 5.27 -3.00 16.91
CA THR A 33 3.82 -2.89 16.73
C THR A 33 3.47 -3.30 15.31
N ILE A 34 2.31 -3.92 15.12
CA ILE A 34 1.78 -4.20 13.77
C ILE A 34 1.25 -2.89 13.20
N GLU A 35 1.78 -2.50 12.06
CA GLU A 35 1.34 -1.33 11.32
C GLU A 35 0.23 -1.68 10.34
N ARG A 36 0.36 -2.84 9.67
CA ARG A 36 -0.60 -3.31 8.67
C ARG A 36 -0.63 -4.83 8.59
N VAL A 37 -1.83 -5.40 8.56
CA VAL A 37 -2.03 -6.82 8.20
C VAL A 37 -2.20 -6.89 6.69
N LEU A 38 -1.36 -7.68 6.01
CA LEU A 38 -1.45 -7.89 4.56
C LEU A 38 -2.45 -8.98 4.20
N GLY A 39 -2.56 -10.02 5.04
CA GLY A 39 -3.49 -11.13 4.87
C GLY A 39 -2.78 -12.49 4.79
N PRO A 40 -3.49 -13.56 4.38
CA PRO A 40 -2.98 -14.93 4.47
C PRO A 40 -1.78 -15.19 3.56
N ALA A 41 -0.74 -15.81 4.10
CA ALA A 41 0.45 -16.19 3.34
C ALA A 41 0.10 -17.12 2.17
N GLY A 42 0.80 -16.96 1.04
CA GLY A 42 0.58 -17.75 -0.17
C GLY A 42 -0.51 -17.22 -1.11
N GLN A 43 -1.30 -16.22 -0.70
CA GLN A 43 -2.18 -15.50 -1.63
C GLN A 43 -1.37 -14.58 -2.52
N HIS A 44 -1.62 -14.61 -3.83
CA HIS A 44 -0.82 -13.88 -4.82
C HIS A 44 -0.67 -12.39 -4.50
N GLU A 45 -1.78 -11.71 -4.20
CA GLU A 45 -1.77 -10.29 -3.85
C GLU A 45 -0.97 -10.00 -2.58
N VAL A 46 -1.09 -10.86 -1.56
CA VAL A 46 -0.34 -10.71 -0.29
C VAL A 46 1.16 -10.86 -0.53
N GLU A 47 1.57 -11.81 -1.38
CA GLU A 47 2.97 -12.02 -1.73
C GLU A 47 3.54 -10.83 -2.50
N LEU A 48 2.79 -10.27 -3.46
CA LEU A 48 3.20 -9.07 -4.18
C LEU A 48 3.36 -7.87 -3.24
N HIS A 49 2.37 -7.61 -2.37
CA HIS A 49 2.43 -6.50 -1.41
C HIS A 49 3.57 -6.69 -0.39
N ALA A 50 3.88 -7.93 -0.01
CA ALA A 50 5.02 -8.22 0.87
C ALA A 50 6.36 -7.88 0.18
N ILE A 51 6.53 -8.23 -1.10
CA ILE A 51 7.72 -7.87 -1.89
C ILE A 51 7.83 -6.34 -2.00
N MET A 52 6.72 -5.66 -2.32
CA MET A 52 6.71 -4.19 -2.39
C MET A 52 7.17 -3.56 -1.07
N ALA A 53 6.66 -4.04 0.06
CA ALA A 53 7.05 -3.56 1.38
C ALA A 53 8.52 -3.83 1.71
N GLU A 54 9.04 -5.02 1.37
CA GLU A 54 10.45 -5.39 1.57
C GLU A 54 11.41 -4.45 0.82
N PHE A 55 11.06 -4.08 -0.42
CA PHE A 55 11.85 -3.16 -1.24
C PHE A 55 11.51 -1.68 -1.00
N GLY A 56 10.63 -1.37 -0.06
CA GLY A 56 10.22 0.01 0.24
C GLY A 56 9.52 0.70 -0.93
N LEU A 57 8.83 -0.06 -1.78
CA LEU A 57 8.06 0.48 -2.89
C LEU A 57 6.75 1.09 -2.38
N PRO A 58 6.36 2.28 -2.87
CA PRO A 58 5.11 2.90 -2.48
C PRO A 58 3.93 2.04 -2.91
N THR A 59 3.00 1.79 -1.99
CA THR A 59 1.74 1.05 -2.27
C THR A 59 0.59 1.96 -2.64
N ASP A 60 0.67 3.24 -2.28
CA ASP A 60 -0.43 4.19 -2.37
C ASP A 60 0.06 5.52 -2.96
N PHE A 61 -0.79 6.17 -3.75
CA PHE A 61 -0.55 7.54 -4.20
C PHE A 61 -0.95 8.54 -3.10
N PRO A 62 -0.28 9.71 -3.01
CA PRO A 62 -0.72 10.77 -2.12
C PRO A 62 -2.17 11.18 -2.40
N GLU A 63 -2.92 11.52 -1.35
CA GLU A 63 -4.33 11.89 -1.45
C GLU A 63 -4.58 13.04 -2.44
N ALA A 64 -3.69 14.04 -2.47
CA ALA A 64 -3.77 15.15 -3.42
C ALA A 64 -3.72 14.69 -4.88
N VAL A 65 -2.89 13.69 -5.19
CA VAL A 65 -2.77 13.11 -6.54
C VAL A 65 -4.05 12.36 -6.91
N MET A 66 -4.59 11.59 -5.97
CA MET A 66 -5.85 10.88 -6.17
C MET A 66 -7.01 11.85 -6.40
N HIS A 67 -7.08 12.94 -5.63
CA HIS A 67 -8.13 13.95 -5.76
C HIS A 67 -8.04 14.71 -7.08
N GLU A 68 -6.82 15.06 -7.53
CA GLU A 68 -6.61 15.65 -8.85
C GLU A 68 -7.02 14.68 -9.97
N ALA A 69 -6.60 13.41 -9.89
CA ALA A 69 -6.97 12.40 -10.88
C ALA A 69 -8.49 12.20 -10.96
N ALA A 70 -9.18 12.18 -9.82
CA ALA A 70 -10.64 12.05 -9.77
C ALA A 70 -11.38 13.27 -10.34
N ALA A 71 -10.75 14.45 -10.34
CA ALA A 71 -11.33 15.67 -10.90
C ALA A 71 -11.21 15.75 -12.44
N ILE A 72 -10.46 14.85 -13.08
CA ILE A 72 -10.29 14.83 -14.54
C ILE A 72 -11.57 14.27 -15.19
N ALA A 73 -12.17 15.05 -16.09
CA ALA A 73 -13.32 14.62 -16.87
C ALA A 73 -12.95 13.42 -17.76
N THR A 74 -13.78 12.37 -17.75
CA THR A 74 -13.61 11.20 -18.60
C THR A 74 -14.01 11.45 -20.06
N ASP A 75 -14.87 12.45 -20.27
CA ASP A 75 -15.33 12.86 -21.59
C ASP A 75 -14.35 13.83 -22.25
N ILE A 76 -14.10 13.63 -23.54
CA ILE A 76 -13.27 14.54 -24.34
C ILE A 76 -14.16 15.69 -24.84
N SER A 77 -13.84 16.92 -24.44
CA SER A 77 -14.59 18.10 -24.88
C SER A 77 -14.54 18.28 -26.40
N ALA A 78 -15.62 18.82 -26.99
CA ALA A 78 -15.68 19.11 -28.43
C ALA A 78 -14.57 20.08 -28.87
N ALA A 79 -14.19 21.04 -28.02
CA ALA A 79 -13.09 21.95 -28.27
C ALA A 79 -11.74 21.22 -28.38
N GLU A 80 -11.53 20.19 -27.55
CA GLU A 80 -10.32 19.36 -27.61
C GLU A 80 -10.31 18.43 -28.82
N VAL A 81 -11.47 17.87 -29.19
CA VAL A 81 -11.62 17.08 -30.43
C VAL A 81 -11.27 17.94 -31.65
N ALA A 82 -11.77 19.18 -31.73
CA ALA A 82 -11.54 20.08 -32.85
C ALA A 82 -10.08 20.48 -33.06
N ARG A 83 -9.24 20.41 -32.01
CA ARG A 83 -7.80 20.69 -32.08
C ARG A 83 -6.97 19.54 -32.63
N ARG A 84 -7.53 18.33 -32.67
CA ARG A 84 -6.80 17.10 -33.01
C ARG A 84 -7.22 16.60 -34.38
N ARG A 85 -6.27 15.97 -35.09
CA ARG A 85 -6.60 15.23 -36.31
C ARG A 85 -7.34 13.95 -35.91
N ASP A 86 -8.51 13.74 -36.49
CA ASP A 86 -9.31 12.55 -36.26
C ASP A 86 -8.80 11.36 -37.11
N PHE A 87 -8.54 10.24 -36.44
CA PHE A 87 -8.11 8.97 -37.05
C PHE A 87 -9.09 7.83 -36.77
N ARG A 88 -10.30 8.13 -36.29
CA ARG A 88 -11.33 7.12 -35.95
C ARG A 88 -12.10 6.60 -37.18
N GLY A 89 -11.71 6.97 -38.38
CA GLY A 89 -12.31 6.56 -39.67
C GLY A 89 -11.34 5.82 -40.56
#